data_AF-A0A849WJD2-F1
#
_entry.id   AF-A0A849WJD2-F1
#
_cell.length_a   1.000
_cell.length_b   1.000
_cell.length_c   1.000
_cell.angle_alpha   90.00
_cell.angle_beta   90.00
_cell.angle_gamma   90.00
#
_symmetry.space_group_name_H-M   'P 1'
#
loop_
_entity.id
_entity.type
_entity.pdbx_description
1 polymer ?
#
loop_
_entity_poly.entity_id
_entity_poly.type
_entity_poly.pdbx_seq_one_letter_code
_entity_poly.pdbx_strand_id
1 'polypeptide(L)'
;MSAEEKKILFLISQLQDQNLDLGLQASEMLVKLGKDVVPYLLPLLDGKEWSFRFRIASLIQKIGIQTQEAYLAVEKVFQKEKDKDLLKKLRQALAESEREILSDIYIPSGQKNHVVELELKKIEWFEAEESMEIEETFKNKGYIFQKKCTVYSHPEWDNYYERHIFLVHERNFDDAIQDILEYFGFGKNQEQSFSGECPACGTENDGVEECEECGLNLSFSPSKAIMEHPFFAFLLENGLLPQAKG
;
A
#
# COMPACT_ATOMS: atom_id res chain seq x y z
N MET A 1 1.43 -3.56 -33.22
CA MET A 1 2.72 -3.97 -32.64
C MET A 1 3.71 -2.81 -32.74
N SER A 2 4.02 -2.18 -31.62
CA SER A 2 4.93 -1.03 -31.50
C SER A 2 6.39 -1.43 -31.73
N ALA A 3 7.27 -0.44 -31.89
CA ALA A 3 8.72 -0.69 -32.04
C ALA A 3 9.32 -1.33 -30.77
N GLU A 4 8.80 -0.96 -29.60
CA GLU A 4 9.23 -1.50 -28.31
C GLU A 4 8.78 -2.94 -28.12
N GLU A 5 7.54 -3.27 -28.47
CA GLU A 5 7.05 -4.65 -28.45
C GLU A 5 7.90 -5.56 -29.36
N LYS A 6 8.24 -5.08 -30.56
CA LYS A 6 9.14 -5.81 -31.48
C LYS A 6 10.51 -6.04 -30.84
N LYS A 7 11.06 -5.05 -30.14
CA LYS A 7 12.34 -5.15 -29.45
C LYS A 7 12.28 -6.18 -28.32
N ILE A 8 11.22 -6.16 -27.50
CA ILE A 8 11.02 -7.14 -26.41
C ILE A 8 10.96 -8.56 -26.98
N LEU A 9 10.12 -8.79 -28.00
CA LEU A 9 9.97 -10.11 -28.62
C LEU A 9 11.27 -10.58 -29.29
N PHE A 10 12.01 -9.68 -29.92
CA PHE A 10 13.33 -10.00 -30.46
C PHE A 10 14.29 -10.45 -29.36
N LEU A 11 14.42 -9.71 -28.26
CA LEU A 11 15.29 -10.09 -27.14
C LEU A 11 14.86 -11.43 -26.51
N ILE A 12 13.55 -11.67 -26.35
CA ILE A 12 13.01 -12.96 -25.88
C ILE A 12 13.44 -14.10 -26.81
N SER A 13 13.42 -13.91 -28.13
CA SER A 13 13.89 -14.95 -29.06
C SER A 13 15.36 -15.30 -28.85
N GLN A 14 16.20 -14.32 -28.50
CA GLN A 14 17.63 -14.54 -28.25
C GLN A 14 17.89 -15.30 -26.93
N LEU A 15 16.93 -15.32 -26.00
CA LEU A 15 17.04 -16.12 -24.78
C LEU A 15 17.01 -17.63 -25.06
N GLN A 16 16.46 -18.05 -26.21
CA GLN A 16 16.44 -19.46 -26.66
C GLN A 16 17.67 -19.84 -27.49
N ASP A 17 18.52 -18.88 -27.83
CA ASP A 17 19.72 -19.13 -28.61
C ASP A 17 20.72 -19.98 -27.81
N GLN A 18 21.44 -20.87 -28.51
CA GLN A 18 22.46 -21.73 -27.90
C GLN A 18 23.70 -20.94 -27.49
N ASN A 19 23.92 -19.77 -28.08
CA ASN A 19 24.98 -18.86 -27.68
C ASN A 19 24.65 -18.20 -26.33
N LEU A 20 25.33 -18.67 -25.29
CA LEU A 20 25.15 -18.20 -23.92
C LEU A 20 25.39 -16.69 -23.76
N ASP A 21 26.33 -16.12 -24.50
CA ASP A 21 26.63 -14.68 -24.43
C ASP A 21 25.47 -13.84 -24.97
N LEU A 22 24.85 -14.27 -26.08
CA LEU A 22 23.66 -13.62 -26.62
C LEU A 22 22.49 -13.71 -25.64
N GLY A 23 22.28 -14.87 -25.04
CA GLY A 23 21.23 -15.07 -24.02
C GLY A 23 21.44 -14.21 -22.78
N LEU A 24 22.68 -14.02 -22.34
CA LEU A 24 23.02 -13.15 -21.21
C LEU A 24 22.78 -11.68 -21.55
N GLN A 25 23.26 -11.21 -22.69
CA GLN A 25 23.04 -9.83 -23.16
C GLN A 25 21.54 -9.53 -23.31
N ALA A 26 20.79 -10.46 -23.89
CA ALA A 26 19.34 -10.32 -24.01
C ALA A 26 18.65 -10.24 -22.64
N SER A 27 19.09 -11.07 -21.68
CA SER A 27 18.58 -11.04 -20.31
C SER A 27 18.83 -9.68 -19.64
N GLU A 28 20.05 -9.13 -19.76
CA GLU A 28 20.39 -7.81 -19.20
C GLU A 28 19.59 -6.68 -19.85
N MET A 29 19.38 -6.74 -21.16
CA MET A 29 18.58 -5.75 -21.87
C MET A 29 17.12 -5.80 -21.46
N LEU A 30 16.55 -7.00 -21.27
CA LEU A 30 15.18 -7.17 -20.77
C LEU A 30 15.03 -6.63 -19.34
N VAL A 31 16.01 -6.86 -18.46
CA VAL A 31 16.02 -6.27 -17.11
C VAL A 31 16.03 -4.74 -17.18
N LYS A 32 16.80 -4.14 -18.10
CA LYS A 32 16.86 -2.69 -18.28
C LYS A 32 15.55 -2.09 -18.83
N LEU A 33 14.79 -2.85 -19.61
CA LEU A 33 13.46 -2.44 -20.07
C LEU A 33 12.42 -2.48 -18.93
N GLY A 34 12.69 -3.25 -17.87
CA GLY A 34 11.89 -3.24 -16.66
C GLY A 34 10.53 -3.92 -16.81
N LYS A 35 9.56 -3.45 -16.04
CA LYS A 35 8.28 -4.13 -15.77
C LYS A 35 7.42 -4.41 -17.00
N ASP A 36 7.52 -3.57 -18.04
CA ASP A 36 6.72 -3.70 -19.26
C ASP A 36 7.06 -4.98 -20.05
N VAL A 37 8.19 -5.62 -19.72
CA VAL A 37 8.60 -6.91 -20.25
C VAL A 37 7.81 -8.08 -19.64
N VAL A 38 7.39 -7.98 -18.38
CA VAL A 38 6.81 -9.11 -17.61
C VAL A 38 5.63 -9.75 -18.35
N PRO A 39 4.66 -9.00 -18.91
CA PRO A 39 3.54 -9.60 -19.67
C PRO A 39 3.97 -10.52 -20.82
N TYR A 40 5.11 -10.24 -21.48
CA TYR A 40 5.63 -11.05 -22.58
C TYR A 40 6.39 -12.29 -22.10
N LEU A 41 6.86 -12.30 -20.85
CA LEU A 41 7.54 -13.43 -20.23
C LEU A 41 6.57 -14.45 -19.63
N LEU A 42 5.42 -14.00 -19.12
CA LEU A 42 4.45 -14.86 -18.42
C LEU A 42 4.02 -16.11 -19.24
N PRO A 43 3.67 -16.01 -20.54
CA PRO A 43 3.25 -17.17 -21.30
C PRO A 43 4.36 -18.23 -21.47
N LEU A 44 5.63 -17.83 -21.30
CA LEU A 44 6.81 -18.67 -21.52
C LEU A 44 7.16 -19.53 -20.29
N LEU A 45 6.59 -19.23 -19.12
CA LEU A 45 6.71 -20.05 -17.92
C LEU A 45 6.11 -21.45 -18.08
N ASP A 46 5.19 -21.63 -19.02
CA ASP A 46 4.54 -22.90 -19.36
C ASP A 46 5.21 -23.63 -20.54
N GLY A 47 6.41 -23.19 -20.94
CA GLY A 47 7.21 -23.85 -21.97
C GLY A 47 7.57 -25.30 -21.65
N LYS A 48 8.07 -26.03 -22.65
CA LYS A 48 8.51 -27.44 -22.48
C LYS A 48 9.96 -27.58 -22.02
N GLU A 49 10.81 -26.63 -22.41
CA GLU A 49 12.25 -26.71 -22.19
C GLU A 49 12.59 -26.09 -20.83
N TRP A 50 13.13 -26.90 -19.92
CA TRP A 50 13.34 -26.51 -18.53
C TRP A 50 14.30 -25.33 -18.38
N SER A 51 15.41 -25.32 -19.13
CA SER A 51 16.44 -24.28 -18.99
C SER A 51 15.92 -22.90 -19.39
N PHE A 52 15.05 -22.86 -20.40
CA PHE A 52 14.37 -21.68 -20.86
C PHE A 52 13.35 -21.20 -19.83
N ARG A 53 12.49 -22.09 -19.31
CA ARG A 53 11.56 -21.74 -18.21
C ARG A 53 12.31 -21.17 -17.01
N PHE A 54 13.45 -21.76 -16.65
CA PHE A 54 14.28 -21.30 -15.53
C PHE A 54 14.84 -19.91 -15.78
N ARG A 55 15.31 -19.63 -17.00
CA ARG A 55 15.77 -18.30 -17.42
C ARG A 55 14.63 -17.27 -17.37
N ILE A 56 13.43 -17.65 -17.82
CA ILE A 56 12.22 -16.81 -17.76
C ILE A 56 11.82 -16.51 -16.30
N ALA A 57 11.73 -17.53 -15.44
CA ALA A 57 11.42 -17.34 -14.02
C ALA A 57 12.46 -16.47 -13.31
N SER A 58 13.75 -16.65 -13.65
CA SER A 58 14.83 -15.80 -13.14
C SER A 58 14.73 -14.35 -13.61
N LEU A 59 14.29 -14.11 -14.84
CA LEU A 59 14.06 -12.75 -15.36
C LEU A 59 12.88 -12.08 -14.66
N ILE A 60 11.76 -12.78 -14.49
CA ILE A 60 10.60 -12.27 -13.76
C ILE A 60 10.99 -11.91 -12.32
N GLN A 61 11.75 -12.77 -11.65
CA GLN A 61 12.28 -12.48 -10.30
C GLN A 61 13.16 -11.23 -10.27
N LYS A 62 14.07 -11.06 -11.26
CA LYS A 62 14.95 -9.88 -11.32
C LYS A 62 14.23 -8.58 -11.68
N ILE A 63 13.21 -8.66 -12.53
CA ILE A 63 12.44 -7.49 -12.97
C ILE A 63 11.42 -7.07 -11.90
N GLY A 64 10.88 -8.04 -11.16
CA GLY A 64 9.83 -7.82 -10.17
C GLY A 64 8.43 -7.89 -10.76
N ILE A 65 7.45 -8.16 -9.90
CA ILE A 65 6.03 -8.24 -10.23
C ILE A 65 5.34 -6.99 -9.68
N GLN A 66 4.74 -6.19 -10.55
CA GLN A 66 4.10 -4.92 -10.18
C GLN A 66 2.59 -4.83 -10.46
N THR A 67 2.00 -5.88 -11.04
CA THR A 67 0.59 -5.90 -11.43
C THR A 67 -0.09 -7.13 -10.86
N GLN A 68 -1.36 -7.02 -10.50
CA GLN A 68 -2.16 -8.14 -9.99
C GLN A 68 -2.25 -9.28 -11.02
N GLU A 69 -2.35 -8.96 -12.31
CA GLU A 69 -2.44 -9.95 -13.40
C GLU A 69 -1.17 -10.81 -13.48
N ALA A 70 0.01 -10.16 -13.44
CA ALA A 70 1.28 -10.88 -13.43
C ALA A 70 1.47 -11.72 -12.16
N TYR A 71 1.06 -11.19 -10.99
CA TYR A 71 1.07 -11.94 -9.74
C TYR A 71 0.26 -13.24 -9.87
N LEU A 72 -1.00 -13.14 -10.28
CA LEU A 72 -1.90 -14.30 -10.42
C LEU A 72 -1.37 -15.32 -11.45
N ALA A 73 -0.77 -14.84 -12.53
CA ALA A 73 -0.16 -15.69 -13.53
C ALA A 73 1.03 -16.48 -12.96
N VAL A 74 1.92 -15.83 -12.21
CA VAL A 74 3.07 -16.48 -11.55
C VAL A 74 2.60 -17.42 -10.43
N GLU A 75 1.64 -17.01 -9.62
CA GLU A 75 1.03 -17.82 -8.56
C GLU A 75 0.42 -19.11 -9.11
N LYS A 76 -0.33 -19.01 -10.22
CA LYS A 76 -0.87 -20.19 -10.92
C LYS A 76 0.22 -21.16 -11.38
N VAL A 77 1.36 -20.66 -11.85
CA VAL A 77 2.50 -21.52 -12.22
C VAL A 77 3.14 -22.12 -10.95
N PHE A 78 3.33 -21.32 -9.91
CA PHE A 78 3.88 -21.76 -8.64
C PHE A 78 3.10 -22.91 -8.02
N GLN A 79 1.76 -22.85 -8.03
CA GLN A 79 0.89 -23.89 -7.46
C GLN A 79 0.99 -25.26 -8.16
N LYS A 80 1.35 -25.29 -9.47
CA LYS A 80 1.45 -26.53 -10.25
C LYS A 80 2.89 -27.03 -10.44
N GLU A 81 3.88 -26.18 -10.16
CA GLU A 81 5.29 -26.49 -10.37
C GLU A 81 5.80 -27.51 -9.34
N LYS A 82 6.64 -28.44 -9.79
CA LYS A 82 7.24 -29.50 -8.98
C LYS A 82 8.75 -29.42 -8.93
N ASP A 83 9.35 -28.77 -9.92
CA ASP A 83 10.79 -28.54 -9.96
C ASP A 83 11.22 -27.55 -8.89
N LYS A 84 12.19 -27.95 -8.07
CA LYS A 84 12.59 -27.19 -6.88
C LYS A 84 13.27 -25.87 -7.23
N ASP A 85 14.04 -25.84 -8.31
CA ASP A 85 14.79 -24.65 -8.72
C ASP A 85 13.86 -23.60 -9.34
N LEU A 86 12.89 -24.03 -10.15
CA LEU A 86 11.80 -23.18 -10.63
C LEU A 86 10.95 -22.67 -9.47
N LEU A 87 10.52 -23.54 -8.55
CA LEU A 87 9.76 -23.13 -7.37
C LEU A 87 10.49 -22.07 -6.54
N LYS A 88 11.81 -22.20 -6.38
CA LYS A 88 12.62 -21.21 -5.68
C LYS A 88 12.54 -19.85 -6.38
N LYS A 89 12.63 -19.80 -7.71
CA LYS A 89 12.54 -18.54 -8.48
C LYS A 89 11.16 -17.91 -8.44
N LEU A 90 10.12 -18.72 -8.61
CA LEU A 90 8.74 -18.24 -8.54
C LEU A 90 8.40 -17.74 -7.12
N ARG A 91 8.84 -18.47 -6.08
CA ARG A 91 8.69 -18.03 -4.69
C ARG A 91 9.35 -16.69 -4.43
N GLN A 92 10.60 -16.52 -4.86
CA GLN A 92 11.31 -15.24 -4.72
C GLN A 92 10.56 -14.10 -5.42
N ALA A 93 10.12 -14.32 -6.67
CA ALA A 93 9.37 -13.33 -7.42
C ALA A 93 8.05 -12.92 -6.74
N LEU A 94 7.31 -13.88 -6.17
CA LEU A 94 6.08 -13.60 -5.43
C LEU A 94 6.36 -12.89 -4.09
N ALA A 95 7.45 -13.25 -3.40
CA ALA A 95 7.80 -12.71 -2.09
C ALA A 95 8.25 -11.25 -2.18
N GLU A 96 8.90 -10.92 -3.29
CA GLU A 96 9.41 -9.61 -3.65
C GLU A 96 8.39 -8.81 -4.49
N SER A 97 7.15 -9.31 -4.65
CA SER A 97 6.11 -8.60 -5.41
C SER A 97 5.58 -7.40 -4.63
N GLU A 98 5.33 -6.32 -5.36
CA GLU A 98 4.73 -5.08 -4.87
C GLU A 98 3.71 -4.63 -5.91
N ARG A 99 2.43 -4.78 -5.60
CA ARG A 99 1.35 -4.58 -6.58
C ARG A 99 0.31 -3.59 -6.06
N GLU A 100 -0.07 -2.66 -6.93
CA GLU A 100 -1.10 -1.66 -6.63
C GLU A 100 -2.46 -2.14 -7.13
N ILE A 101 -3.46 -2.06 -6.27
CA ILE A 101 -4.86 -2.41 -6.53
C ILE A 101 -5.69 -1.17 -6.25
N LEU A 102 -6.34 -0.65 -7.29
CA LEU A 102 -7.27 0.47 -7.19
C LEU A 102 -8.69 -0.06 -7.12
N SER A 103 -9.45 0.37 -6.11
CA SER A 103 -10.89 0.12 -6.06
C SER A 103 -11.61 0.99 -7.10
N ASP A 104 -12.87 0.65 -7.36
CA ASP A 104 -13.77 1.62 -7.97
C ASP A 104 -13.94 2.85 -7.07
N ILE A 105 -14.25 3.99 -7.67
CA ILE A 105 -14.58 5.20 -6.93
C ILE A 105 -15.93 4.99 -6.26
N TYR A 106 -15.93 5.08 -4.94
CA TYR A 106 -17.15 5.08 -4.15
C TYR A 106 -17.85 6.43 -4.32
N ILE A 107 -19.05 6.40 -4.91
CA ILE A 107 -19.93 7.56 -5.05
C ILE A 107 -21.25 7.21 -4.34
N PRO A 108 -21.66 7.97 -3.32
CA PRO A 108 -22.95 7.76 -2.66
C PRO A 108 -24.11 7.81 -3.67
N SER A 109 -25.11 6.95 -3.48
CA SER A 109 -26.23 6.78 -4.43
C SER A 109 -26.95 8.08 -4.83
N GLY A 110 -26.94 9.11 -3.97
CA GLY A 110 -27.55 10.42 -4.23
C GLY A 110 -26.70 11.41 -5.04
N GLN A 111 -25.46 11.06 -5.42
CA GLN A 111 -24.47 12.00 -5.97
C GLN A 111 -23.89 11.57 -7.33
N LYS A 112 -24.55 10.64 -8.02
CA LYS A 112 -24.10 10.05 -9.30
C LYS A 112 -23.86 11.05 -10.45
N ASN A 113 -24.29 12.31 -10.32
CA ASN A 113 -24.11 13.36 -11.34
C ASN A 113 -22.83 14.19 -11.18
N HIS A 114 -22.03 13.98 -10.12
CA HIS A 114 -20.79 14.76 -9.85
C HIS A 114 -19.53 14.18 -10.51
N VAL A 115 -19.67 13.33 -11.53
CA VAL A 115 -18.56 12.55 -12.13
C VAL A 115 -17.67 13.39 -13.06
N VAL A 116 -18.04 14.65 -13.35
CA VAL A 116 -17.44 15.40 -14.46
C VAL A 116 -16.05 15.97 -14.11
N GLU A 117 -15.77 16.28 -12.85
CA GLU A 117 -14.43 16.70 -12.36
C GLU A 117 -14.17 16.08 -10.99
N LEU A 118 -13.43 14.97 -10.95
CA LEU A 118 -13.04 14.31 -9.70
C LEU A 118 -11.63 14.76 -9.32
N GLU A 119 -11.54 15.81 -8.51
CA GLU A 119 -10.29 16.18 -7.84
C GLU A 119 -10.17 15.41 -6.52
N LEU A 120 -9.35 14.35 -6.55
CA LEU A 120 -9.08 13.52 -5.38
C LEU A 120 -7.77 13.95 -4.71
N LYS A 121 -7.82 14.16 -3.40
CA LYS A 121 -6.67 14.43 -2.53
C LYS A 121 -6.25 13.16 -1.79
N LYS A 122 -4.95 12.93 -1.72
CA LYS A 122 -4.37 11.78 -1.03
C LYS A 122 -4.38 11.99 0.48
N ILE A 123 -4.81 10.98 1.21
CA ILE A 123 -4.55 10.77 2.63
C ILE A 123 -3.55 9.61 2.74
N GLU A 124 -2.57 9.71 3.64
CA GLU A 124 -1.49 8.73 3.76
C GLU A 124 -1.98 7.32 4.13
N TRP A 125 -1.07 6.34 4.08
CA TRP A 125 -1.45 4.94 4.21
C TRP A 125 -1.80 4.51 5.64
N PHE A 126 -2.67 3.50 5.71
CA PHE A 126 -3.13 2.81 6.92
C PHE A 126 -2.94 1.29 6.78
N GLU A 127 -2.83 0.61 7.92
CA GLU A 127 -2.84 -0.86 7.96
C GLU A 127 -4.24 -1.41 7.61
N ALA A 128 -4.34 -2.72 7.39
CA ALA A 128 -5.58 -3.35 6.89
C ALA A 128 -6.79 -3.13 7.82
N GLU A 129 -6.62 -3.32 9.12
CA GLU A 129 -7.69 -3.18 10.12
C GLU A 129 -8.19 -1.73 10.20
N GLU A 130 -7.28 -0.77 10.37
CA GLU A 130 -7.59 0.66 10.40
C GLU A 130 -8.28 1.11 9.12
N SER A 131 -7.80 0.63 7.97
CA SER A 131 -8.39 0.95 6.68
C SER A 131 -9.83 0.48 6.57
N MET A 132 -10.20 -0.67 7.15
CA MET A 132 -11.58 -1.14 7.11
C MET A 132 -12.52 -0.21 7.89
N GLU A 133 -12.10 0.24 9.08
CA GLU A 133 -12.89 1.13 9.93
C GLU A 133 -13.03 2.54 9.33
N ILE A 134 -11.94 3.08 8.78
CA ILE A 134 -11.94 4.37 8.07
C ILE A 134 -12.85 4.30 6.83
N GLU A 135 -12.76 3.21 6.06
CA GLU A 135 -13.60 3.00 4.88
C GLU A 135 -15.10 2.94 5.24
N GLU A 136 -15.45 2.25 6.32
CA GLU A 136 -16.82 2.20 6.83
C GLU A 136 -17.31 3.59 7.26
N THR A 137 -16.47 4.34 7.97
CA THR A 137 -16.76 5.73 8.36
C THR A 137 -17.05 6.61 7.15
N PHE A 138 -16.18 6.56 6.13
CA PHE A 138 -16.35 7.34 4.89
C PHE A 138 -17.64 6.99 4.14
N LYS A 139 -18.00 5.71 4.08
CA LYS A 139 -19.26 5.26 3.49
C LYS A 139 -20.47 5.78 4.26
N ASN A 140 -20.44 5.69 5.59
CA ASN A 140 -21.53 6.15 6.46
C ASN A 140 -21.74 7.66 6.38
N LYS A 141 -20.65 8.43 6.22
CA LYS A 141 -20.68 9.89 6.06
C LYS A 141 -20.99 10.34 4.63
N GLY A 142 -21.03 9.42 3.67
CA GLY A 142 -21.32 9.71 2.27
C GLY A 142 -20.20 10.51 1.58
N TYR A 143 -18.94 10.21 1.90
CA TYR A 143 -17.81 10.81 1.20
C TYR A 143 -17.61 10.16 -0.17
N ILE A 144 -17.12 10.94 -1.13
CA ILE A 144 -16.63 10.40 -2.40
C ILE A 144 -15.15 10.08 -2.23
N PHE A 145 -14.77 8.83 -2.44
CA PHE A 145 -13.37 8.41 -2.31
C PHE A 145 -13.04 7.22 -3.20
N GLN A 146 -11.75 6.99 -3.41
CA GLN A 146 -11.19 5.78 -4.00
C GLN A 146 -10.15 5.21 -3.06
N LYS A 147 -10.11 3.90 -2.91
CA LYS A 147 -9.11 3.20 -2.11
C LYS A 147 -8.03 2.64 -3.02
N LYS A 148 -6.78 2.87 -2.67
CA LYS A 148 -5.60 2.27 -3.30
C LYS A 148 -4.94 1.35 -2.27
N CYS A 149 -4.90 0.05 -2.54
CA CYS A 149 -4.15 -0.91 -1.75
C CYS A 149 -2.82 -1.23 -2.45
N THR A 150 -1.70 -1.10 -1.76
CA THR A 150 -0.42 -1.65 -2.19
C THR A 150 -0.17 -2.94 -1.42
N VAL A 151 -0.14 -4.06 -2.12
CA VAL A 151 0.05 -5.39 -1.53
C VAL A 151 1.48 -5.84 -1.74
N TYR A 152 2.11 -6.28 -0.66
CA TYR A 152 3.47 -6.80 -0.66
C TYR A 152 3.45 -8.29 -0.35
N SER A 153 4.22 -9.07 -1.12
CA SER A 153 4.34 -10.53 -0.94
C SER A 153 3.03 -11.32 -1.19
N HIS A 154 3.08 -12.62 -0.87
CA HIS A 154 1.98 -13.58 -0.98
C HIS A 154 1.17 -13.64 0.33
N PRO A 155 -0.18 -13.65 0.30
CA PRO A 155 -1.06 -13.59 1.49
C PRO A 155 -0.81 -14.64 2.57
N GLU A 156 -0.28 -15.79 2.19
CA GLU A 156 -0.01 -16.90 3.12
C GLU A 156 1.40 -16.85 3.76
N TRP A 157 2.20 -15.81 3.50
CA TRP A 157 3.60 -15.73 3.97
C TRP A 157 3.80 -14.65 5.03
N ASP A 158 4.75 -14.87 5.94
CA ASP A 158 5.01 -14.01 7.10
C ASP A 158 5.40 -12.56 6.74
N ASN A 159 5.93 -12.34 5.53
CA ASN A 159 6.30 -11.02 5.03
C ASN A 159 5.18 -10.33 4.23
N TYR A 160 3.95 -10.86 4.31
CA TYR A 160 2.77 -10.22 3.75
C TYR A 160 2.38 -8.98 4.54
N TYR A 161 2.15 -7.88 3.83
CA TYR A 161 1.50 -6.71 4.41
C TYR A 161 0.81 -5.88 3.32
N GLU A 162 -0.15 -5.07 3.73
CA GLU A 162 -0.93 -4.20 2.87
C GLU A 162 -0.80 -2.75 3.33
N ARG A 163 -0.76 -1.82 2.38
CA ARG A 163 -0.83 -0.39 2.65
C ARG A 163 -2.01 0.21 1.95
N HIS A 164 -2.93 0.80 2.71
CA HIS A 164 -4.17 1.34 2.16
C HIS A 164 -4.16 2.85 2.19
N ILE A 165 -4.23 3.47 1.02
CA ILE A 165 -4.33 4.91 0.82
C ILE A 165 -5.77 5.26 0.44
N PHE A 166 -6.26 6.38 0.96
CA PHE A 166 -7.52 6.96 0.53
C PHE A 166 -7.28 8.18 -0.36
N LEU A 167 -7.95 8.20 -1.50
CA LEU A 167 -8.04 9.33 -2.42
C LEU A 167 -9.43 9.93 -2.24
N VAL A 168 -9.55 11.02 -1.48
CA VAL A 168 -10.82 11.60 -1.08
C VAL A 168 -11.11 12.84 -1.92
N HIS A 169 -12.35 12.98 -2.40
CA HIS A 169 -12.75 14.18 -3.14
C HIS A 169 -12.51 15.43 -2.31
N GLU A 170 -11.95 16.48 -2.92
CA GLU A 170 -11.53 17.71 -2.23
C GLU A 170 -12.57 18.33 -1.27
N ARG A 171 -13.86 18.31 -1.62
CA ARG A 171 -14.95 18.83 -0.79
C ARG A 171 -15.21 18.03 0.49
N ASN A 172 -14.77 16.77 0.52
CA ASN A 172 -14.89 15.87 1.66
C ASN A 172 -13.57 15.77 2.42
N PHE A 173 -12.49 16.39 1.94
CA PHE A 173 -11.15 16.17 2.46
C PHE A 173 -11.00 16.62 3.92
N ASP A 174 -11.40 17.85 4.24
CA ASP A 174 -11.22 18.39 5.60
C ASP A 174 -12.06 17.61 6.62
N ASP A 175 -13.32 17.31 6.29
CA ASP A 175 -14.19 16.50 7.16
C ASP A 175 -13.66 15.06 7.31
N ALA A 176 -13.13 14.47 6.24
CA ALA A 176 -12.51 13.15 6.29
C ALA A 176 -11.26 13.13 7.18
N ILE A 177 -10.43 14.18 7.16
CA ILE A 177 -9.29 14.31 8.08
C ILE A 177 -9.78 14.41 9.52
N GLN A 178 -10.83 15.18 9.79
CA GLN A 178 -11.39 15.28 11.15
C GLN A 178 -11.95 13.94 11.64
N ASP A 179 -12.66 13.19 10.79
CA ASP A 179 -13.17 11.88 11.16
C ASP A 179 -12.04 10.86 11.42
N ILE A 180 -10.93 10.92 10.67
CA ILE A 180 -9.75 10.08 10.96
C ILE A 180 -9.05 10.54 12.24
N LEU A 181 -8.95 11.84 12.49
CA LEU A 181 -8.44 12.37 13.76
C LEU A 181 -9.28 11.84 14.93
N GLU A 182 -10.61 11.87 14.83
CA GLU A 182 -11.52 11.30 15.83
C GLU A 182 -11.30 9.79 16.02
N TYR A 183 -11.07 9.04 14.93
CA TYR A 183 -10.73 7.61 14.98
C TYR A 183 -9.48 7.33 15.82
N PHE A 184 -8.40 8.11 15.63
CA PHE A 184 -7.18 8.01 16.44
C PHE A 184 -7.29 8.70 17.81
N GLY A 185 -8.47 9.19 18.18
CA GLY A 185 -8.73 9.80 19.47
C GLY A 185 -8.32 11.26 19.60
N PHE A 186 -7.97 11.95 18.50
CA PHE A 186 -7.67 13.40 18.46
C PHE A 186 -8.92 14.31 18.52
N GLY A 187 -10.11 13.73 18.72
CA GLY A 187 -11.39 14.43 18.66
C GLY A 187 -11.66 15.45 19.79
N LYS A 188 -12.70 16.26 19.59
CA LYS A 188 -13.13 17.41 20.43
C LYS A 188 -13.37 17.14 21.92
N ASN A 189 -13.42 15.88 22.36
CA ASN A 189 -13.48 15.56 23.79
C ASN A 189 -12.11 15.64 24.49
N GLN A 190 -11.04 15.96 23.76
CA GLN A 190 -9.78 16.43 24.35
C GLN A 190 -9.88 17.86 24.93
N GLU A 191 -11.01 18.55 24.72
CA GLU A 191 -11.33 19.81 25.43
C GLU A 191 -11.70 19.59 26.91
N GLN A 192 -11.89 18.34 27.35
CA GLN A 192 -12.05 18.06 28.76
C GLN A 192 -10.67 17.94 29.37
N SER A 193 -10.20 19.07 29.89
CA SER A 193 -9.15 19.11 30.88
C SER A 193 -9.33 17.97 31.89
N PHE A 194 -8.25 17.31 32.30
CA PHE A 194 -8.31 16.04 33.03
C PHE A 194 -9.08 16.21 34.34
N SER A 195 -10.15 15.42 34.51
CA SER A 195 -10.90 15.29 35.77
C SER A 195 -10.78 13.86 36.29
N GLY A 196 -10.19 13.68 37.46
CA GLY A 196 -9.95 12.39 38.09
C GLY A 196 -8.73 12.37 39.02
N GLU A 197 -8.44 11.21 39.62
CA GLU A 197 -7.24 11.04 40.45
C GLU A 197 -5.98 11.01 39.59
N CYS A 198 -4.98 11.83 39.93
CA CYS A 198 -3.69 11.86 39.29
C CYS A 198 -3.01 10.48 39.40
N PRO A 199 -2.56 9.88 38.29
CA PRO A 199 -1.95 8.56 38.33
C PRO A 199 -0.59 8.52 39.04
N ALA A 200 0.07 9.67 39.22
CA ALA A 200 1.37 9.73 39.89
C ALA A 200 1.27 9.93 41.42
N CYS A 201 0.38 10.83 41.87
CA CYS A 201 0.31 11.23 43.28
C CYS A 201 -1.05 11.02 43.95
N GLY A 202 -2.08 10.60 43.20
CA GLY A 202 -3.43 10.37 43.72
C GLY A 202 -4.25 11.63 43.94
N THR A 203 -3.72 12.82 43.61
CA THR A 203 -4.43 14.09 43.75
C THR A 203 -5.64 14.13 42.84
N GLU A 204 -6.81 14.42 43.38
CA GLU A 204 -8.01 14.64 42.59
C GLU A 204 -7.89 15.95 41.83
N ASN A 205 -7.94 15.87 40.50
CA ASN A 205 -7.91 17.02 39.62
C ASN A 205 -9.30 17.18 39.00
N ASP A 206 -9.70 18.42 38.75
CA ASP A 206 -10.93 18.73 38.01
C ASP A 206 -10.62 19.77 36.96
N GLY A 207 -10.59 19.32 35.71
CA GLY A 207 -10.46 20.21 34.60
C GLY A 207 -9.07 20.87 34.46
N VAL A 208 -7.97 20.14 34.72
CA VAL A 208 -6.59 20.69 34.60
C VAL A 208 -5.74 19.97 33.55
N GLU A 209 -4.73 20.66 33.01
CA GLU A 209 -3.75 20.11 32.05
C GLU A 209 -2.46 19.63 32.71
N GLU A 210 -2.24 19.98 33.97
CA GLU A 210 -1.09 19.59 34.77
C GLU A 210 -1.55 19.37 36.21
N CYS A 211 -1.07 18.33 36.86
CA CYS A 211 -1.41 18.06 38.25
C CYS A 211 -0.84 19.16 39.15
N GLU A 212 -1.70 19.84 39.91
CA GLU A 212 -1.30 20.95 40.78
C GLU A 212 -0.28 20.56 41.87
N GLU A 213 -0.28 19.29 42.28
CA GLU A 213 0.58 18.78 43.35
C GLU A 213 1.96 18.31 42.86
N CYS A 214 2.00 17.55 41.77
CA CYS A 214 3.24 16.91 41.31
C CYS A 214 3.80 17.46 39.99
N GLY A 215 3.08 18.36 39.32
CA GLY A 215 3.48 18.90 38.02
C GLY A 215 3.44 17.88 36.89
N LEU A 216 2.75 16.75 37.06
CA LEU A 216 2.58 15.79 35.98
C LEU A 216 1.70 16.42 34.91
N ASN A 217 2.19 16.52 33.67
CA ASN A 217 1.36 16.93 32.54
C ASN A 217 0.26 15.87 32.32
N LEU A 218 -1.00 16.29 32.47
CA LEU A 218 -2.22 15.51 32.29
C LEU A 218 -2.91 15.82 30.95
N SER A 219 -2.35 16.75 30.16
CA SER A 219 -2.79 17.02 28.79
C SER A 219 -2.47 15.83 27.88
N PHE A 220 -3.24 15.71 26.80
CA PHE A 220 -3.06 14.65 25.82
C PHE A 220 -1.75 14.84 25.05
N SER A 221 -0.72 14.10 25.44
CA SER A 221 0.38 13.78 24.53
C SER A 221 -0.07 12.59 23.68
N PRO A 222 -0.14 12.70 22.34
CA PRO A 222 -0.40 11.54 21.50
C PRO A 222 0.57 10.43 21.89
N SER A 223 0.08 9.21 21.95
CA SER A 223 0.91 8.08 22.33
C SER A 223 2.11 8.01 21.36
N LYS A 224 3.24 7.50 21.85
CA LYS A 224 4.42 7.31 21.00
C LYS A 224 4.09 6.51 19.72
N ALA A 225 3.17 5.55 19.83
CA ALA A 225 2.70 4.75 18.69
C ALA A 225 2.02 5.62 17.62
N ILE A 226 1.19 6.60 18.00
CA ILE A 226 0.55 7.51 17.06
C ILE A 226 1.58 8.48 16.45
N MET A 227 2.55 8.95 17.22
CA MET A 227 3.61 9.84 16.69
C MET A 227 4.51 9.15 15.65
N GLU A 228 4.67 7.83 15.75
CA GLU A 228 5.40 7.02 14.77
C GLU A 228 4.50 6.57 13.59
N HIS A 229 3.20 6.81 13.66
CA HIS A 229 2.24 6.41 12.64
C HIS A 229 2.36 7.30 11.38
N PRO A 230 2.32 6.73 10.15
CA PRO A 230 2.44 7.47 8.89
C PRO A 230 1.45 8.64 8.74
N PHE A 231 0.23 8.45 9.21
CA PHE A 231 -0.79 9.51 9.23
C PHE A 231 -0.36 10.72 10.05
N PHE A 232 0.34 10.55 11.17
CA PHE A 232 0.81 11.66 11.99
C PHE A 232 1.88 12.50 11.26
N ALA A 233 2.84 11.83 10.61
CA ALA A 233 3.83 12.50 9.78
C ALA A 233 3.16 13.29 8.64
N PHE A 234 2.16 12.69 7.98
CA PHE A 234 1.34 13.36 6.98
C PHE A 234 0.64 14.61 7.51
N LEU A 235 0.02 14.54 8.70
CA LEU A 235 -0.62 15.69 9.32
C LEU A 235 0.38 16.81 9.61
N LEU A 236 1.56 16.47 10.14
CA LEU A 236 2.61 17.43 10.45
C LEU A 236 3.13 18.15 9.19
N GLU A 237 3.45 17.39 8.15
CA GLU A 237 3.98 17.93 6.88
C GLU A 237 3.00 18.85 6.16
N ASN A 238 1.69 18.62 6.35
CA ASN A 238 0.64 19.39 5.72
C ASN A 238 0.02 20.46 6.64
N GLY A 239 0.54 20.63 7.86
CA GLY A 239 0.01 21.62 8.82
C GLY A 239 -1.43 21.32 9.26
N LEU A 240 -1.83 20.04 9.27
CA LEU A 240 -3.17 19.56 9.60
C LEU A 240 -3.28 19.06 11.05
N LEU A 241 -2.20 19.11 11.83
CA LEU A 241 -2.26 18.78 13.25
C LEU A 241 -3.19 19.76 13.99
N PRO A 242 -4.04 19.28 14.90
CA PRO A 242 -4.78 20.15 15.81
C PRO A 242 -3.79 21.07 16.55
N GLN A 243 -4.06 22.37 16.57
CA GLN A 243 -3.23 23.29 17.34
C GLN A 243 -3.40 22.97 18.82
N ALA A 244 -2.30 22.63 19.52
CA ALA A 244 -2.29 22.66 20.97
C ALA A 244 -2.58 24.11 21.39
N LYS A 245 -3.71 24.34 22.06
CA LYS A 245 -3.90 25.60 22.78
C LYS A 245 -2.92 25.54 23.95
N GLY A 246 -1.93 26.43 23.94
CA GLY A 246 -1.06 26.65 25.09
C GLY A 246 -1.68 27.59 26.11
#